data_AF-A0A2A4FQQ7-F1
#
_entry.id   AF-A0A2A4FQQ7-F1
#
_cell.length_a   1.000
_cell.length_b   1.000
_cell.length_c   1.000
_cell.angle_alpha   90.00
_cell.angle_beta   90.00
_cell.angle_gamma   90.00
#
_symmetry.space_group_name_H-M   'P 1'
#
loop_
_entity.id
_entity.type
_entity.pdbx_description
1 polymer ?
#
loop_
_entity_poly.entity_id
_entity_poly.type
_entity_poly.pdbx_seq_one_letter_code
_entity_poly.pdbx_strand_id
1 'polypeptide(L)'
;MSAGGEILRALKTLEEFQGEFADIAARTDDARRRELVVLRRRHAEQMAAIADLCDPFFSALGSKQADAYRQKFSRMRSATALHQAEWPAVRLNEAAEGYRSSALRVRQTCLEFITWARATLHVSTPG
;
A
#
# COMPACT_ATOMS: atom_id res chain seq x y z
N MET A 1 6.55 -9.90 20.79
CA MET A 1 7.14 -9.40 19.53
C MET A 1 7.33 -7.91 19.65
N SER A 2 8.37 -7.32 19.07
CA SER A 2 8.56 -5.87 19.12
C SER A 2 7.59 -5.16 18.18
N ALA A 3 7.20 -3.93 18.51
CA ALA A 3 6.36 -3.09 17.64
C ALA A 3 6.96 -2.93 16.23
N GLY A 4 8.29 -2.77 16.14
CA GLY A 4 8.99 -2.73 14.86
C GLY A 4 8.85 -4.02 14.04
N GLY A 5 8.87 -5.19 14.68
CA GLY A 5 8.66 -6.47 14.00
C GLY A 5 7.24 -6.65 13.45
N GLU A 6 6.23 -6.13 14.16
CA GLU A 6 4.84 -6.12 13.67
C GLU A 6 4.66 -5.18 12.48
N ILE A 7 5.24 -3.98 12.53
CA ILE A 7 5.23 -3.05 11.40
C ILE A 7 5.93 -3.67 10.18
N LEU A 8 7.10 -4.30 10.36
CA LEU A 8 7.83 -4.93 9.24
C LEU A 8 6.99 -6.01 8.55
N ARG A 9 6.24 -6.82 9.30
CA ARG A 9 5.30 -7.79 8.73
C ARG A 9 4.16 -7.11 8.00
N ALA A 10 3.55 -6.08 8.59
CA ALA A 10 2.48 -5.35 7.94
C ALA A 10 2.92 -4.71 6.62
N LEU A 11 4.15 -4.18 6.56
CA LEU A 11 4.75 -3.63 5.33
C LEU A 11 5.03 -4.73 4.30
N LYS A 12 5.45 -5.93 4.72
CA LYS A 12 5.61 -7.07 3.83
C LYS A 12 4.28 -7.49 3.21
N THR A 13 3.21 -7.58 4.00
CA THR A 13 1.87 -7.90 3.49
C THR A 13 1.36 -6.83 2.51
N LEU A 14 1.66 -5.54 2.75
CA LEU A 14 1.35 -4.49 1.78
C LEU A 14 2.11 -4.66 0.45
N GLU A 15 3.37 -5.07 0.50
CA GLU A 15 4.19 -5.37 -0.68
C GLU A 15 3.63 -6.56 -1.47
N GLU A 16 3.24 -7.62 -0.77
CA GLU A 16 2.59 -8.80 -1.35
C GLU A 16 1.29 -8.43 -2.09
N PHE A 17 0.47 -7.54 -1.50
CA PHE A 17 -0.71 -7.01 -2.19
C PHE A 17 -0.39 -6.30 -3.50
N GLN A 18 0.74 -5.59 -3.60
CA GLN A 18 1.12 -4.95 -4.87
C GLN A 18 1.48 -5.99 -5.94
N GLY A 19 2.00 -7.15 -5.54
CA GLY A 19 2.18 -8.31 -6.41
C GLY A 19 0.84 -8.86 -6.89
N GLU A 20 -0.09 -9.13 -5.96
CA GLU A 20 -1.44 -9.62 -6.28
C GLU A 20 -2.18 -8.66 -7.23
N PHE A 21 -2.06 -7.34 -7.05
CA PHE A 21 -2.66 -6.36 -7.97
C PHE A 21 -2.05 -6.42 -9.37
N ALA A 22 -0.74 -6.64 -9.49
CA ALA A 22 -0.06 -6.78 -10.77
C ALA A 22 -0.49 -8.05 -11.51
N ASP A 23 -0.65 -9.16 -10.78
CA ASP A 23 -1.14 -10.43 -11.35
C ASP A 23 -2.57 -10.29 -11.86
N ILE A 24 -3.44 -9.65 -11.08
CA ILE A 24 -4.80 -9.30 -11.53
C ILE A 24 -4.75 -8.37 -12.74
N ALA A 25 -3.81 -7.41 -12.79
CA ALA A 25 -3.68 -6.50 -13.92
C ALA A 25 -3.32 -7.17 -15.25
N ALA A 26 -2.58 -8.28 -15.19
CA ALA A 26 -2.12 -9.04 -16.34
C ALA A 26 -3.19 -10.01 -16.90
N ARG A 27 -4.22 -10.33 -16.11
CA ARG A 27 -5.28 -11.29 -16.48
C ARG A 27 -6.37 -10.70 -17.36
N THR A 28 -7.09 -11.55 -18.10
CA THR A 28 -8.22 -11.17 -18.97
C THR A 28 -9.49 -11.99 -18.74
N ASP A 29 -9.47 -12.92 -17.78
CA ASP A 29 -10.62 -13.77 -17.45
C ASP A 29 -11.70 -13.05 -16.62
N ASP A 30 -12.91 -13.61 -16.62
CA ASP A 30 -14.07 -13.03 -15.93
C ASP A 30 -13.93 -13.03 -14.40
N ALA A 31 -13.13 -13.95 -13.84
CA ALA A 31 -12.92 -14.04 -12.38
C ALA A 31 -12.12 -12.84 -11.85
N ARG A 32 -11.28 -12.22 -12.70
CA ARG A 32 -10.48 -11.02 -12.40
C ARG A 32 -11.27 -9.92 -11.70
N ARG A 33 -12.51 -9.63 -12.13
CA ARG A 33 -13.31 -8.52 -11.56
C ARG A 33 -13.68 -8.78 -10.11
N ARG A 34 -14.15 -10.00 -9.82
CA ARG A 34 -14.54 -10.41 -8.47
C ARG A 34 -13.33 -10.44 -7.55
N GLU A 35 -12.22 -10.99 -8.03
CA GLU A 35 -10.98 -11.04 -7.26
C GLU A 35 -10.42 -9.65 -6.97
N LEU A 36 -10.51 -8.70 -7.93
CA LEU A 36 -10.08 -7.32 -7.69
C LEU A 36 -10.89 -6.66 -6.57
N VAL A 37 -12.21 -6.89 -6.51
CA VAL A 37 -13.05 -6.35 -5.43
C VAL A 37 -12.63 -6.89 -4.07
N VAL A 38 -12.40 -8.20 -3.96
CA VAL A 38 -11.91 -8.84 -2.73
C VAL A 38 -10.55 -8.30 -2.34
N LEU A 39 -9.64 -8.17 -3.31
CA LEU A 39 -8.29 -7.66 -3.10
C LEU A 39 -8.29 -6.21 -2.61
N ARG A 40 -9.14 -5.34 -3.19
CA ARG A 40 -9.29 -3.94 -2.75
C ARG A 40 -9.76 -3.82 -1.32
N ARG A 41 -10.70 -4.68 -0.90
CA ARG A 41 -11.16 -4.73 0.49
C ARG A 41 -10.02 -5.12 1.44
N ARG A 42 -9.32 -6.23 1.15
CA ARG A 42 -8.18 -6.70 1.95
C ARG A 42 -7.08 -5.64 2.02
N HIS A 43 -6.82 -4.93 0.91
CA HIS A 43 -5.85 -3.84 0.86
C HIS A 43 -6.27 -2.65 1.75
N ALA A 44 -7.55 -2.28 1.77
CA ALA A 44 -8.06 -1.23 2.65
C ALA A 44 -7.92 -1.60 4.13
N GLU A 45 -8.27 -2.84 4.49
CA GLU A 45 -8.08 -3.40 5.83
C GLU A 45 -6.60 -3.37 6.24
N GLN A 46 -5.70 -3.74 5.32
CA GLN A 46 -4.26 -3.69 5.57
C GLN A 46 -3.73 -2.27 5.76
N MET A 47 -4.24 -1.29 4.99
CA MET A 47 -3.84 0.10 5.18
C MET A 47 -4.32 0.65 6.54
N ALA A 48 -5.50 0.24 7.01
CA ALA A 48 -5.94 0.58 8.36
C ALA A 48 -5.02 -0.03 9.44
N ALA A 49 -4.68 -1.32 9.31
CA ALA A 49 -3.76 -1.99 10.24
C ALA A 49 -2.37 -1.33 10.27
N ILE A 50 -1.87 -0.89 9.11
CA ILE A 50 -0.60 -0.13 9.05
C ILE A 50 -0.73 1.19 9.79
N ALA A 51 -1.84 1.92 9.64
CA ALA A 51 -2.07 3.16 10.36
C ALA A 51 -2.01 2.94 11.88
N ASP A 52 -2.78 1.97 12.39
CA ASP A 52 -2.87 1.66 13.81
C ASP A 52 -1.51 1.27 14.42
N LEU A 53 -0.65 0.59 13.66
CA LEU A 53 0.69 0.21 14.10
C LEU A 53 1.70 1.36 13.98
N CYS A 54 1.67 2.10 12.87
CA CYS A 54 2.70 3.08 12.54
C CYS A 54 2.48 4.43 13.23
N ASP A 55 1.24 4.89 13.38
CA ASP A 55 0.93 6.16 14.04
C ASP A 55 1.56 6.29 15.43
N PRO A 56 1.34 5.36 16.38
CA PRO A 56 1.96 5.45 17.70
C PRO A 56 3.48 5.27 17.65
N PHE A 57 3.99 4.38 16.78
CA PHE A 57 5.42 4.11 16.67
C PHE A 57 6.21 5.33 16.18
N PHE A 58 5.81 5.92 15.05
CA PHE A 58 6.51 7.09 14.50
C PHE A 58 6.30 8.35 15.36
N SER A 59 5.17 8.45 16.08
CA SER A 59 4.96 9.52 17.06
C SER A 59 5.96 9.42 18.22
N ALA A 60 6.27 8.21 18.68
CA ALA A 60 7.27 7.99 19.74
C ALA A 60 8.72 8.28 19.30
N LEU A 61 9.02 8.23 17.99
CA LEU A 61 10.34 8.57 17.45
C LEU A 61 10.59 10.10 17.35
N GLY A 62 9.56 10.92 17.55
CA GLY A 62 9.65 12.39 17.52
C GLY A 62 8.88 13.03 16.36
N SER A 63 8.70 14.35 16.45
CA SER A 63 7.83 15.12 15.55
C SER A 63 8.24 15.01 14.08
N LYS A 64 9.55 15.06 13.79
CA LYS A 64 10.07 14.98 12.42
C LYS A 64 9.71 13.65 11.75
N GLN A 65 9.82 12.53 12.47
CA GLN A 65 9.51 11.19 11.98
C GLN A 65 8.00 11.01 11.83
N ALA A 66 7.22 11.51 12.78
CA ALA A 66 5.76 11.50 12.71
C ALA A 66 5.24 12.28 11.48
N ASP A 67 5.79 13.46 11.20
CA ASP A 67 5.38 14.27 10.06
C ASP A 67 5.78 13.63 8.72
N ALA A 68 7.00 13.08 8.64
CA ALA A 68 7.45 12.33 7.48
C ALA A 68 6.56 11.10 7.20
N TYR A 69 6.15 10.38 8.26
CA TYR A 69 5.21 9.28 8.17
C TYR A 69 3.87 9.75 7.59
N ARG A 70 3.23 10.75 8.22
CA ARG A 70 1.91 11.26 7.80
C ARG A 70 1.91 11.70 6.35
N GLN A 71 2.95 12.43 5.93
CA GLN A 71 3.08 12.91 4.55
C GLN A 71 3.14 11.73 3.56
N LYS A 72 4.02 10.75 3.80
CA LYS A 72 4.22 9.62 2.89
C LYS A 72 3.04 8.66 2.87
N PHE A 73 2.47 8.38 4.04
CA PHE A 73 1.30 7.53 4.17
C PHE A 73 0.08 8.17 3.51
N SER A 74 -0.15 9.48 3.70
CA SER A 74 -1.21 10.22 3.02
C SER A 74 -1.06 10.22 1.50
N ARG A 75 0.17 10.43 1.00
CA ARG A 75 0.47 10.34 -0.44
C ARG A 75 0.12 8.97 -1.02
N MET A 76 0.54 7.90 -0.36
CA MET A 76 0.21 6.52 -0.76
C MET A 76 -1.30 6.29 -0.77
N ARG A 77 -2.00 6.64 0.33
CA ARG A 77 -3.45 6.48 0.43
C ARG A 77 -4.20 7.23 -0.67
N SER A 78 -3.79 8.46 -0.95
CA SER A 78 -4.40 9.30 -1.98
C SER A 78 -4.20 8.71 -3.37
N ALA A 79 -3.00 8.22 -3.68
CA ALA A 79 -2.71 7.55 -4.95
C ALA A 79 -3.57 6.28 -5.14
N THR A 80 -3.69 5.44 -4.10
CA THR A 80 -4.56 4.26 -4.13
C THR A 80 -6.02 4.65 -4.35
N ALA A 81 -6.53 5.62 -3.59
CA ALA A 81 -7.93 6.04 -3.67
C ALA A 81 -8.26 6.59 -5.06
N LEU A 82 -7.39 7.44 -5.61
CA LEU A 82 -7.55 7.99 -6.96
C LEU A 82 -7.60 6.89 -8.01
N HIS A 83 -6.66 5.93 -7.97
CA HIS A 83 -6.66 4.80 -8.89
C HIS A 83 -7.96 3.99 -8.79
N GLN A 84 -8.44 3.69 -7.57
CA GLN A 84 -9.65 2.90 -7.40
C GLN A 84 -10.91 3.64 -7.89
N ALA A 85 -10.93 4.97 -7.78
CA ALA A 85 -12.01 5.82 -8.27
C ALA A 85 -12.01 5.94 -9.81
N GLU A 86 -10.84 6.15 -10.42
CA GLU A 86 -10.69 6.21 -11.89
C GLU A 86 -10.99 4.87 -12.56
N TRP A 87 -10.65 3.77 -11.88
CA TRP A 87 -10.69 2.42 -12.43
C TRP A 87 -11.62 1.51 -11.63
N PRO A 88 -12.95 1.70 -11.70
CA PRO A 88 -13.89 0.77 -11.09
C PRO A 88 -13.80 -0.61 -11.77
N ALA A 89 -14.03 -1.69 -11.01
CA ALA A 89 -13.83 -3.07 -11.50
C ALA A 89 -14.64 -3.41 -12.77
N VAL A 90 -15.79 -2.77 -12.96
CA VAL A 90 -16.64 -2.95 -14.16
C VAL A 90 -15.99 -2.42 -15.44
N ARG A 91 -15.06 -1.46 -15.34
CA ARG A 91 -14.39 -0.80 -16.47
C ARG A 91 -13.00 -1.38 -16.80
N LEU A 92 -12.58 -2.45 -16.14
CA LEU A 92 -11.23 -3.03 -16.32
C LEU A 92 -10.92 -3.41 -17.77
N ASN A 93 -11.94 -3.75 -18.56
CA ASN A 93 -11.79 -4.20 -19.94
C ASN A 93 -11.79 -3.05 -20.96
N GLU A 94 -12.23 -1.85 -20.58
CA GLU A 94 -12.44 -0.72 -21.51
C GLU A 94 -11.15 0.01 -21.88
N ALA A 95 -10.17 0.04 -20.97
CA ALA A 95 -8.90 0.74 -21.18
C ALA A 95 -7.74 0.07 -20.41
N ALA A 96 -7.41 -1.16 -20.83
CA ALA A 96 -6.41 -2.00 -20.17
C ALA A 96 -5.02 -1.36 -20.05
N GLU A 97 -4.61 -0.50 -20.99
CA GLU A 97 -3.33 0.22 -20.91
C GLU A 97 -3.35 1.35 -19.87
N GLY A 98 -4.42 2.15 -19.84
CA GLY A 98 -4.61 3.19 -18.84
C GLY A 98 -4.68 2.61 -17.42
N TYR A 99 -5.39 1.49 -17.25
CA TYR A 99 -5.41 0.75 -15.99
C TYR A 99 -4.01 0.32 -15.55
N ARG A 100 -3.26 -0.33 -16.45
CA ARG A 100 -1.89 -0.80 -16.17
C ARG A 100 -0.96 0.35 -15.78
N SER A 101 -0.98 1.45 -16.52
CA SER A 101 -0.19 2.65 -16.21
C SER A 101 -0.56 3.23 -14.84
N SER A 102 -1.86 3.35 -14.54
CA SER A 102 -2.33 3.82 -13.23
C SER A 102 -1.92 2.89 -12.09
N ALA A 103 -2.06 1.57 -12.26
CA ALA A 103 -1.64 0.56 -11.28
C ALA A 103 -0.13 0.60 -11.02
N LEU A 104 0.70 0.78 -12.04
CA LEU A 104 2.16 0.94 -11.88
C LEU A 104 2.52 2.18 -11.06
N ARG A 105 1.85 3.31 -11.27
CA ARG A 105 2.08 4.54 -10.48
C ARG A 105 1.71 4.35 -8.99
N VAL A 106 0.60 3.67 -8.71
CA VAL A 106 0.23 3.32 -7.33
C VAL A 106 1.27 2.39 -6.72
N ARG A 107 1.65 1.32 -7.42
CA ARG A 107 2.68 0.38 -6.95
C ARG A 107 3.98 1.10 -6.61
N GLN A 108 4.45 2.00 -7.48
CA GLN A 108 5.64 2.79 -7.23
C GLN A 108 5.50 3.63 -5.96
N THR A 109 4.36 4.30 -5.76
CA THR A 109 4.10 5.11 -4.55
C THR A 109 4.07 4.25 -3.28
N CYS A 110 3.49 3.06 -3.34
CA CYS A 110 3.49 2.10 -2.23
C CYS A 110 4.91 1.62 -1.90
N LEU A 111 5.72 1.29 -2.91
CA LEU A 111 7.10 0.85 -2.72
C LEU A 111 8.00 1.96 -2.15
N GLU A 112 7.79 3.21 -2.55
CA GLU A 112 8.47 4.37 -1.95
C GLU A 112 8.16 4.50 -0.45
N PHE A 113 6.89 4.33 -0.06
CA PHE A 113 6.50 4.33 1.35
C PHE A 113 7.12 3.15 2.11
N ILE A 114 7.00 1.93 1.59
CA ILE A 114 7.53 0.71 2.22
C ILE A 114 9.06 0.81 2.42
N THR A 115 9.78 1.21 1.38
CA THR A 115 11.25 1.36 1.43
C THR A 115 11.65 2.37 2.50
N TRP A 116 11.01 3.53 2.54
CA TRP A 116 11.28 4.54 3.54
C TRP A 116 10.96 4.06 4.96
N ALA A 117 9.82 3.40 5.16
CA ALA A 117 9.41 2.93 6.49
C ALA A 117 10.38 1.86 7.02
N ARG A 118 10.78 0.89 6.17
CA ARG A 118 11.80 -0.13 6.50
C ARG A 118 13.14 0.50 6.88
N ALA A 119 13.62 1.45 6.10
CA ALA A 119 14.87 2.15 6.40
C ALA A 119 14.81 2.87 7.76
N THR A 120 13.68 3.53 8.05
CA THR A 120 13.49 4.24 9.33
C THR A 120 13.43 3.29 10.52
N LEU A 121 12.81 2.11 10.36
CA LEU A 121 12.75 1.08 11.40
C LEU A 121 14.13 0.51 11.74
N HIS A 122 14.98 0.27 10.74
CA HIS A 122 16.34 -0.24 10.96
C HIS A 122 17.26 0.78 11.63
N VAL A 123 17.10 2.08 11.32
CA VAL A 123 17.86 3.15 11.98
C VAL A 123 17.45 3.34 13.45
N SER A 124 16.22 2.97 13.80
CA SER A 124 15.64 3.21 15.13
C SER A 124 15.79 2.03 16.10
N THR A 125 16.41 0.93 15.68
CA THR A 125 16.69 -0.23 16.54
C THR A 125 18.15 -0.12 17.02
N PRO A 126 18.45 0.26 18.27
CA PRO A 126 19.79 0.09 18.80
C PRO A 126 20.06 -1.43 18.90
N GLY A 127 21.25 -1.84 18.49
CA GLY A 127 21.75 -3.18 18.82
C GLY A 127 21.92 -3.37 20.32
#